data_AF-A0A1F7IM97-F1
#
_entry.id   AF-A0A1F7IM97-F1
#
_cell.length_a   1.000
_cell.length_b   1.000
_cell.length_c   1.000
_cell.angle_alpha   90.00
_cell.angle_beta   90.00
_cell.angle_gamma   90.00
#
_symmetry.space_group_name_H-M   'P 1'
#
loop_
_entity.id
_entity.type
_entity.pdbx_description
1 polymer ?
#
loop_
_entity_poly.entity_id
_entity_poly.type
_entity_poly.pdbx_seq_one_letter_code
_entity_poly.pdbx_strand_id
1 'polypeptide(L)'
;MSKIKKIISILKYLQVVGYLSLVAPAYAQDPTIMVNENAIGFKIPSLGDILTFMIRAFFIIAGLAALLFLLTGALSWVTSGGNKENVDKARDKITSAITGLIIIVAVLAVIVTFEQVIFANRLCLGLSCPITIPPLLQPPGS
;
A
#
# COMPACT_ATOMS: atom_id res chain seq x y z
N MET A 1 35.45 -4.98 -63.16
CA MET A 1 34.89 -3.80 -62.45
C MET A 1 34.15 -4.13 -61.13
N SER A 2 33.60 -5.33 -60.92
CA SER A 2 32.82 -5.64 -59.70
C SER A 2 33.67 -5.69 -58.41
N LYS A 3 34.93 -6.13 -58.48
CA LYS A 3 35.82 -6.27 -57.31
C LYS A 3 36.16 -4.93 -56.65
N ILE A 4 36.31 -3.86 -57.44
CA ILE A 4 36.68 -2.51 -56.97
C ILE A 4 35.50 -1.84 -56.25
N LYS A 5 34.27 -1.97 -56.76
CA LYS A 5 33.07 -1.44 -56.08
C LYS A 5 32.84 -2.11 -54.72
N LYS A 6 33.17 -3.41 -54.58
CA LYS A 6 33.05 -4.14 -53.31
C LYS A 6 34.04 -3.62 -52.26
N ILE A 7 35.27 -3.31 -52.67
CA ILE A 7 36.30 -2.72 -51.78
C ILE A 7 35.88 -1.32 -51.32
N ILE A 8 35.35 -0.48 -52.22
CA ILE A 8 34.88 0.87 -51.86
C ILE A 8 33.69 0.81 -50.90
N SER A 9 32.78 -0.17 -51.06
CA SER A 9 31.66 -0.37 -50.13
C SER A 9 32.16 -0.78 -48.75
N ILE A 10 33.13 -1.69 -48.66
CA ILE A 10 33.72 -2.13 -47.38
C ILE A 10 34.43 -0.97 -46.68
N LEU A 11 35.13 -0.11 -47.43
CA LEU A 11 35.79 1.07 -46.88
C LEU A 11 34.79 2.07 -46.28
N LYS A 12 33.62 2.25 -46.91
CA LYS A 12 32.53 3.08 -46.35
C LYS A 12 31.97 2.49 -45.05
N TYR A 13 31.78 1.17 -44.99
CA TYR A 13 31.36 0.52 -43.74
C TYR A 13 32.38 0.70 -42.62
N LEU A 14 33.69 0.66 -42.95
CA LEU A 14 34.75 0.88 -41.98
C LEU A 14 34.74 2.31 -41.42
N GLN A 15 34.45 3.31 -42.24
CA GLN A 15 34.31 4.70 -41.76
C GLN A 15 33.08 4.87 -40.86
N VAL A 16 31.94 4.25 -41.21
CA VAL A 16 30.70 4.30 -40.39
C VAL A 16 30.90 3.63 -39.03
N VAL A 17 31.61 2.49 -38.97
CA VAL A 17 31.96 1.83 -37.71
C VAL A 17 32.88 2.71 -36.86
N GLY A 18 33.84 3.39 -37.48
CA GLY A 18 34.73 4.34 -36.80
C GLY A 18 33.98 5.50 -36.13
N TYR A 19 32.99 6.08 -36.84
CA TYR A 19 32.16 7.17 -36.27
C TYR A 19 31.26 6.69 -35.13
N LEU A 20 30.80 5.44 -35.15
CA LEU A 20 29.94 4.88 -34.11
C LEU A 20 30.68 4.71 -32.76
N SER A 21 31.99 4.44 -32.81
CA SER A 21 32.86 4.34 -31.62
C SER A 21 33.32 5.68 -31.05
N LEU A 22 33.11 6.80 -31.75
CA LEU A 22 33.41 8.16 -31.27
C LEU A 22 32.20 8.83 -30.59
N VAL A 23 31.04 8.18 -30.55
CA VAL A 23 29.89 8.67 -29.80
C VAL A 23 30.17 8.40 -28.32
N ALA A 24 30.60 9.44 -27.61
CA ALA A 24 30.72 9.38 -26.16
C ALA A 24 29.35 8.99 -25.56
N PRO A 25 29.28 8.06 -24.60
CA PRO A 25 28.05 7.79 -23.88
C PRO A 25 27.60 9.09 -23.21
N ALA A 26 26.49 9.65 -23.69
CA ALA A 26 25.83 10.76 -23.04
C ALA A 26 25.16 10.21 -21.78
N TYR A 27 25.88 10.28 -20.65
CA TYR A 27 25.26 10.14 -19.35
C TYR A 27 24.34 11.35 -19.15
N ALA A 28 23.05 11.17 -19.43
CA ALA A 28 22.01 12.12 -19.07
C ALA A 28 21.76 12.04 -17.55
N GLN A 29 22.78 12.41 -16.77
CA GLN A 29 22.63 12.72 -15.36
C GLN A 29 23.18 14.12 -15.15
N ASP A 30 22.32 15.11 -15.37
CA ASP A 30 22.50 16.42 -14.76
C ASP A 30 22.34 16.23 -13.24
N PRO A 31 23.38 16.47 -12.42
CA PRO A 31 23.31 16.28 -10.98
C PRO A 31 22.58 17.42 -10.24
N THR A 32 21.95 18.38 -10.94
CA THR A 32 21.51 19.63 -10.29
C THR A 32 20.05 20.06 -10.53
N ILE A 33 19.14 19.12 -10.79
CA ILE A 33 17.72 19.33 -10.44
C ILE A 33 17.32 18.25 -9.44
N MET A 34 17.80 18.43 -8.20
CA MET A 34 17.12 17.82 -7.06
C MET A 34 15.82 18.58 -6.88
N VAL A 35 14.74 18.11 -7.51
CA VAL A 35 13.39 18.48 -7.07
C VAL A 35 13.30 17.98 -5.64
N ASN A 36 13.43 18.90 -4.69
CA ASN A 36 13.11 18.64 -3.31
C ASN A 36 11.68 18.08 -3.31
N GLU A 37 11.50 16.80 -2.98
CA GLU A 37 10.18 16.14 -3.01
C GLU A 37 9.15 16.91 -2.15
N ASN A 38 9.61 17.74 -1.22
CA ASN A 38 8.77 18.58 -0.38
C ASN A 38 8.29 19.86 -1.08
N ALA A 39 8.89 20.28 -2.20
CA ALA A 39 8.51 21.49 -2.94
C ALA A 39 7.18 21.35 -3.70
N ILE A 40 6.73 20.12 -3.96
CA ILE A 40 5.45 19.79 -4.57
C ILE A 40 4.43 19.24 -3.56
N GLY A 41 4.78 19.17 -2.27
CA GLY A 41 3.91 18.62 -1.21
C GLY A 41 3.52 17.15 -1.39
N PHE A 42 4.01 16.48 -2.43
CA PHE A 42 3.71 15.11 -2.78
C PHE A 42 4.93 14.24 -2.48
N LYS A 43 4.91 13.63 -1.29
CA LYS A 43 5.87 12.59 -0.91
C LYS A 43 5.46 11.28 -1.59
N ILE A 44 6.36 10.68 -2.38
CA ILE A 44 6.10 9.37 -3.00
C ILE A 44 5.86 8.36 -1.87
N PRO A 45 4.69 7.69 -1.82
CA PRO A 45 4.38 6.76 -0.74
C PRO A 45 5.29 5.54 -0.85
N SER A 46 5.92 5.16 0.26
CA SER A 46 6.69 3.92 0.31
C SER A 46 5.77 2.71 0.25
N LEU A 47 6.33 1.53 -0.07
CA LEU A 47 5.56 0.27 -0.04
C LEU A 47 4.88 0.04 1.32
N GLY A 48 5.52 0.48 2.41
CA GLY A 48 4.95 0.41 3.76
C GLY A 48 3.75 1.33 3.94
N ASP A 49 3.75 2.52 3.33
CA ASP A 49 2.64 3.48 3.41
C ASP A 49 1.42 2.99 2.62
N ILE A 50 1.65 2.43 1.43
CA ILE A 50 0.59 1.86 0.59
C ILE A 50 -0.05 0.65 1.29
N LEU A 51 0.78 -0.25 1.81
CA LEU A 51 0.31 -1.44 2.51
C LEU A 51 -0.46 -1.06 3.79
N THR A 52 0.07 -0.12 4.57
CA THR A 52 -0.59 0.47 5.75
C THR A 52 -1.97 1.01 5.40
N PHE A 53 -2.06 1.80 4.33
CA PHE A 53 -3.33 2.38 3.90
C PHE A 53 -4.34 1.30 3.52
N MET A 54 -3.92 0.30 2.74
CA MET A 54 -4.78 -0.79 2.29
C MET A 54 -5.30 -1.64 3.46
N ILE A 55 -4.42 -2.00 4.40
CA ILE A 55 -4.78 -2.77 5.59
C ILE A 55 -5.76 -1.96 6.46
N ARG A 56 -5.46 -0.69 6.75
CA ARG A 56 -6.36 0.19 7.51
C ARG A 56 -7.74 0.29 6.86
N ALA A 57 -7.79 0.54 5.54
CA ALA A 57 -9.04 0.63 4.80
C ALA A 57 -9.85 -0.67 4.88
N PHE A 58 -9.18 -1.82 4.75
CA PHE A 58 -9.83 -3.13 4.89
C PHE A 58 -10.47 -3.33 6.26
N PHE A 59 -9.76 -3.06 7.35
CA PHE A 59 -10.29 -3.22 8.71
C PHE A 59 -11.47 -2.29 9.00
N ILE A 60 -11.44 -1.06 8.48
CA ILE A 60 -12.58 -0.12 8.61
C ILE A 60 -13.82 -0.69 7.92
N ILE A 61 -13.68 -1.17 6.68
CA ILE A 61 -14.79 -1.75 5.93
C ILE A 61 -15.29 -3.03 6.60
N ALA A 62 -14.38 -3.89 7.07
CA ALA A 62 -14.72 -5.14 7.76
C ALA A 62 -15.48 -4.87 9.06
N GLY A 63 -15.03 -3.92 9.88
CA GLY A 63 -15.72 -3.51 11.10
C GLY A 63 -17.11 -2.93 10.83
N LEU A 64 -17.24 -2.08 9.81
CA LEU A 64 -18.53 -1.53 9.40
C LEU A 64 -19.48 -2.63 8.90
N ALA A 65 -18.99 -3.56 8.08
CA ALA A 65 -19.78 -4.69 7.60
C ALA A 65 -20.25 -5.58 8.77
N ALA A 66 -19.36 -5.92 9.71
CA ALA A 66 -19.72 -6.70 10.90
C ALA A 66 -20.83 -6.02 11.71
N LEU A 67 -20.77 -4.70 11.87
CA LEU A 67 -21.82 -3.91 12.55
C LEU A 67 -23.17 -3.98 11.81
N LEU A 68 -23.17 -3.89 10.48
CA LEU A 68 -24.40 -4.04 9.68
C LEU A 68 -24.99 -5.45 9.78
N PHE A 69 -24.16 -6.49 9.78
CA PHE A 69 -24.61 -7.87 9.99
C PHE A 69 -25.19 -8.10 11.39
N LEU A 70 -24.59 -7.52 12.42
CA LEU A 70 -25.15 -7.55 13.78
C LEU A 70 -26.50 -6.85 13.84
N LEU A 71 -26.64 -5.67 13.23
CA LEU A 71 -27.90 -4.93 13.19
C LEU A 71 -29.01 -5.71 12.49
N THR A 72 -28.71 -6.34 11.35
CA THR A 72 -29.71 -7.15 10.63
C THR A 72 -30.10 -8.42 11.39
N GLY A 73 -29.16 -9.06 12.08
CA GLY A 73 -29.43 -10.18 12.99
C GLY A 73 -30.31 -9.76 14.17
N ALA A 74 -29.98 -8.63 14.81
CA ALA A 74 -30.76 -8.08 15.92
C ALA A 74 -32.17 -7.68 15.49
N LEU A 75 -32.32 -7.02 14.34
CA LEU A 75 -33.63 -6.66 13.80
C LEU A 75 -34.47 -7.90 13.52
N SER A 76 -33.88 -8.94 12.91
CA SER A 76 -34.55 -10.22 12.68
C SER A 76 -34.99 -10.91 13.97
N TRP A 77 -34.28 -10.70 15.08
CA TRP A 77 -34.68 -11.21 16.38
C TRP A 77 -35.88 -10.42 16.93
N VAL A 78 -35.83 -9.09 16.91
CA VAL A 78 -36.91 -8.25 17.44
C VAL A 78 -38.21 -8.46 16.66
N THR A 79 -38.15 -8.62 15.34
CA THR A 79 -39.33 -8.83 14.49
C THR A 79 -39.80 -10.29 14.42
N SER A 80 -39.09 -11.23 15.07
CA SER A 80 -39.45 -12.66 15.03
C SER A 80 -40.75 -13.00 15.77
N GLY A 81 -41.29 -12.08 16.58
CA GLY A 81 -42.58 -12.25 17.27
C GLY A 81 -42.63 -13.42 18.26
N GLY A 82 -41.48 -13.94 18.68
CA GLY A 82 -41.39 -15.09 19.59
C GLY A 82 -41.54 -16.46 18.94
N ASN A 83 -41.66 -16.55 17.60
CA ASN A 83 -41.61 -17.83 16.89
C ASN A 83 -40.21 -18.44 17.04
N LYS A 84 -40.14 -19.62 17.66
CA LYS A 84 -38.89 -20.35 17.95
C LYS A 84 -37.98 -20.48 16.72
N GLU A 85 -38.53 -20.85 15.57
CA GLU A 85 -37.72 -21.03 14.35
C GLU A 85 -37.06 -19.73 13.89
N ASN A 86 -37.79 -18.62 13.95
CA ASN A 86 -37.28 -17.31 13.54
C ASN A 86 -36.29 -16.73 14.56
N VAL A 87 -36.54 -16.98 15.85
CA VAL A 87 -35.60 -16.63 16.93
C VAL A 87 -34.30 -17.41 16.75
N ASP A 88 -34.37 -18.72 16.51
CA ASP A 88 -33.20 -19.58 16.34
C ASP A 88 -32.37 -19.11 15.12
N LYS A 89 -33.00 -18.85 13.98
CA LYS A 89 -32.32 -18.27 12.80
C LYS A 89 -31.68 -16.91 13.08
N ALA A 90 -32.32 -16.04 13.87
CA ALA A 90 -31.76 -14.76 14.25
C ALA A 90 -30.56 -14.93 15.20
N ARG A 91 -30.63 -15.89 16.14
CA ARG A 91 -29.51 -16.25 17.03
C ARG A 91 -28.29 -16.69 16.22
N ASP A 92 -28.49 -17.53 15.22
CA ASP A 92 -27.41 -18.05 14.39
C ASP A 92 -26.72 -16.93 13.59
N LYS A 93 -27.52 -15.99 13.05
CA LYS A 93 -26.98 -14.79 12.37
C LYS A 93 -26.17 -13.91 13.32
N ILE A 94 -26.67 -13.66 14.52
CA ILE A 94 -25.93 -12.86 15.51
C ILE A 94 -24.64 -13.58 15.92
N THR A 95 -24.71 -14.88 16.18
CA THR A 95 -23.55 -15.68 16.62
C THR A 95 -22.46 -15.73 15.55
N SER A 96 -22.84 -15.89 14.28
CA SER A 96 -21.90 -15.84 13.16
C SER A 96 -21.27 -14.44 12.99
N ALA A 97 -22.04 -13.37 13.13
CA ALA A 97 -21.51 -12.01 13.09
C ALA A 97 -20.56 -11.70 14.26
N ILE A 98 -20.89 -12.13 15.48
CA ILE A 98 -20.02 -12.02 16.67
C ILE A 98 -18.73 -12.82 16.45
N THR A 99 -18.82 -14.03 15.94
CA THR A 99 -17.66 -14.88 15.67
C THR A 99 -16.73 -14.22 14.64
N GLY A 100 -17.28 -13.64 13.58
CA GLY A 100 -16.52 -12.85 12.61
C GLY A 100 -15.80 -11.66 13.25
N LEU A 101 -16.48 -10.93 14.14
CA LEU A 101 -15.86 -9.81 14.87
C LEU A 101 -14.72 -10.28 15.79
N ILE A 102 -14.91 -11.40 16.50
CA ILE A 102 -13.86 -11.99 17.35
C ILE A 102 -12.63 -12.35 16.52
N ILE A 103 -12.82 -12.95 15.34
CA ILE A 103 -11.72 -13.30 14.43
C ILE A 103 -10.97 -12.04 13.99
N ILE A 104 -11.67 -10.97 13.63
CA ILE A 104 -11.04 -9.68 13.27
C ILE A 104 -10.15 -9.19 14.42
N VAL A 105 -10.65 -9.21 15.65
CA VAL A 105 -9.89 -8.80 16.85
C VAL A 105 -8.69 -9.72 17.10
N ALA A 106 -8.86 -11.03 16.93
CA ALA A 106 -7.77 -11.99 17.07
C ALA A 106 -6.64 -11.75 16.05
N VAL A 107 -6.99 -11.45 14.80
CA VAL A 107 -5.99 -11.08 13.76
C VAL A 107 -5.23 -9.82 14.15
N LEU A 108 -5.90 -8.80 14.69
CA LEU A 108 -5.24 -7.60 15.19
C LEU A 108 -4.25 -7.91 16.31
N ALA A 109 -4.62 -8.76 17.26
CA ALA A 109 -3.73 -9.16 18.36
C ALA A 109 -2.49 -9.91 17.84
N VAL A 110 -2.66 -10.78 16.85
CA VAL A 110 -1.53 -11.48 16.20
C VAL A 110 -0.63 -10.48 15.49
N ILE A 111 -1.17 -9.53 14.72
CA ILE A 111 -0.38 -8.50 14.03
C ILE A 111 0.49 -7.72 15.02
N VAL A 112 -0.10 -7.23 16.12
CA VAL A 112 0.62 -6.47 17.16
C VAL A 112 1.75 -7.30 17.76
N THR A 113 1.50 -8.56 18.06
CA THR A 113 2.52 -9.46 18.64
C THR A 113 3.68 -9.68 17.66
N PHE A 114 3.39 -9.87 16.37
CA PHE A 114 4.40 -10.04 15.32
C PHE A 114 5.24 -8.78 15.11
N GLU A 115 4.64 -7.58 15.14
CA GLU A 115 5.35 -6.30 15.02
C GLU A 115 6.36 -6.09 16.15
N GLN A 116 5.97 -6.43 17.39
CA GLN A 116 6.82 -6.29 18.57
C GLN A 116 7.96 -7.33 18.60
N VAL A 117 7.68 -8.58 18.21
CA VAL A 117 8.64 -9.69 18.33
C VAL A 117 9.63 -9.76 17.15
N ILE A 118 9.15 -9.57 15.92
CA ILE A 118 9.99 -9.77 14.71
C ILE A 118 10.62 -8.45 14.26
N PHE A 119 9.85 -7.36 14.32
CA PHE A 119 10.26 -6.10 13.71
C PHE A 119 10.81 -5.10 14.72
N ALA A 120 10.78 -5.38 16.03
CA ALA A 120 11.28 -4.49 17.08
C ALA A 120 10.85 -3.02 16.84
N ASN A 121 9.57 -2.81 16.47
CA ASN A 121 8.99 -1.50 16.12
C ASN A 121 9.57 -0.79 14.88
N ARG A 122 10.29 -1.49 13.99
CA ARG A 122 10.90 -0.92 12.77
C ARG A 122 9.96 -0.86 11.57
N LEU A 123 8.93 -1.70 11.54
CA LEU A 123 7.89 -1.72 10.50
C LEU A 123 6.53 -1.63 11.18
N CYS A 124 5.75 -0.63 10.80
CA CYS A 124 4.37 -0.46 11.24
C CYS A 124 3.44 -0.80 10.07
N LEU A 125 2.57 -1.79 10.23
CA LEU A 125 1.54 -2.15 9.24
C LEU A 125 0.32 -1.22 9.34
N GLY A 126 0.54 0.02 9.75
CA GLY A 126 -0.47 1.04 9.88
C GLY A 126 -1.28 1.02 11.16
N LEU A 127 -1.50 -0.11 11.82
CA LEU A 127 -2.45 -0.13 12.95
C LEU A 127 -1.82 0.33 14.28
N SER A 128 -0.51 0.20 14.43
CA SER A 128 0.19 0.37 15.71
C SER A 128 1.05 1.62 15.83
N CYS A 129 1.22 2.38 14.75
CA CYS A 129 2.05 3.59 14.75
C CYS A 129 1.25 4.81 15.24
N PRO A 130 1.77 5.59 16.22
CA PRO A 130 1.13 6.82 16.66
C PRO A 130 1.16 7.86 15.53
N ILE A 131 0.04 8.55 15.36
CA ILE A 131 -0.06 9.72 14.50
C ILE A 131 0.77 10.84 15.15
N THR A 132 2.01 11.04 14.70
CA THR A 132 2.82 12.18 15.14
C THR A 132 2.27 13.44 14.50
N ILE A 133 1.47 14.20 15.24
CA ILE A 133 0.99 15.52 14.80
C ILE A 133 2.17 16.48 14.98
N PRO A 134 2.79 17.01 13.91
CA PRO A 134 3.81 18.04 14.06
C PRO A 134 3.18 19.26 14.75
N PRO A 135 3.88 19.93 15.68
CA PRO A 135 3.35 21.09 16.36
C PRO A 135 2.97 22.16 15.32
N LEU A 136 1.68 22.52 15.27
CA LEU A 136 1.13 23.49 14.32
C LEU A 136 1.46 24.94 14.66
N LEU A 137 2.20 25.17 15.75
CA LEU A 137 2.79 26.44 16.13
C LEU A 137 4.20 26.17 16.68
N GLN A 138 5.22 26.55 15.93
CA GLN A 138 6.57 26.70 16.48
C GLN A 138 6.62 28.03 17.23
N PRO A 139 7.01 28.05 18.52
CA PRO A 139 7.23 29.30 19.22
C PRO A 139 8.36 30.07 18.53
N PRO A 140 8.24 31.40 18.35
CA PRO A 140 9.30 32.19 17.73
C PRO A 140 10.55 32.16 18.60
N GLY A 141 11.63 31.51 18.13
CA GLY A 141 12.95 31.55 18.78
C GLY A 141 13.75 30.25 18.91
N SER A 142 13.59 29.27 18.01
CA SER A 142 14.53 28.15 17.87
C SER A 142 15.15 28.11 16.48
#